data_AF-A0A7S0BDD3-F1
#
_entry.id   AF-A0A7S0BDD3-F1
#
_cell.length_a   1.000
_cell.length_b   1.000
_cell.length_c   1.000
_cell.angle_alpha   90.00
_cell.angle_beta   90.00
_cell.angle_gamma   90.00
#
_symmetry.space_group_name_H-M   'P 1'
#
loop_
_entity.id
_entity.type
_entity.pdbx_description
1 polymer ?
#
loop_
_entity_poly.entity_id
_entity_poly.type
_entity_poly.pdbx_seq_one_letter_code
_entity_poly.pdbx_strand_id
1 'polypeptide(L)'
;PRTLCTNRIGRYIVADVLDPEISATAIVLSELIQGQTGELPEVAFGAERLGSAQEREAVLIVILSKECLTSTLFAGMLIKAHAHWPSRAAIVSVVADKGFVFPAKEDVIRRIAPSMAQALKVEQSMEVPPKVVADCYCAVLHILALVFSSHLSMDILQTEVAMICRRMDKAAAHLRDLHDDTRVALPDPKQKIQKLSGLCRVAATGPQELAKHRMGGMAAAAPVLLLRSGAWEDLSNIEAGNSSPGAEDLSDMEGGNLHDKEAGNSQSGAGDPSDTGDKSNL
;
A
#
# COMPACT_ATOMS: atom_id res chain seq x y z
N PRO A 1 20.34 16.02 -27.36
CA PRO A 1 20.17 15.84 -25.90
C PRO A 1 19.33 14.60 -25.60
N ARG A 2 19.98 13.48 -25.25
CA ARG A 2 19.28 12.34 -24.65
C ARG A 2 18.95 12.77 -23.23
N THR A 3 17.68 13.04 -22.94
CA THR A 3 17.19 13.09 -21.57
C THR A 3 17.60 11.77 -20.92
N LEU A 4 18.56 11.84 -20.01
CA LEU A 4 18.87 10.73 -19.13
C LEU A 4 17.59 10.51 -18.32
N CYS A 5 16.74 9.60 -18.79
CA CYS A 5 15.69 9.05 -17.97
C CYS A 5 16.41 8.31 -16.85
N THR A 6 16.74 9.03 -15.78
CA THR A 6 17.17 8.40 -14.55
C THR A 6 16.00 7.52 -14.14
N ASN A 7 16.21 6.20 -14.15
CA ASN A 7 15.28 5.21 -13.61
C ASN A 7 15.17 5.45 -12.10
N ARG A 8 14.50 6.54 -11.72
CA ARG A 8 14.24 6.87 -10.33
C ARG A 8 12.93 6.17 -9.97
N ILE A 9 13.02 5.30 -8.97
CA ILE A 9 11.85 4.68 -8.37
C ILE A 9 11.18 5.75 -7.51
N GLY A 10 9.93 6.03 -7.77
CA GLY A 10 9.14 6.95 -6.96
C GLY A 10 8.99 6.44 -5.54
N ARG A 11 8.91 7.34 -4.56
CA ARG A 11 8.64 6.98 -3.16
C ARG A 11 7.49 7.82 -2.67
N TYR A 12 6.39 7.17 -2.29
CA TYR A 12 5.17 7.84 -1.90
C TYR A 12 4.73 7.37 -0.51
N ILE A 13 4.22 8.29 0.29
CA ILE A 13 3.52 7.99 1.54
C ILE A 13 2.03 8.21 1.31
N VAL A 14 1.24 7.17 1.55
CA VAL A 14 -0.23 7.19 1.45
C VAL A 14 -0.80 7.03 2.86
N ALA A 15 -1.68 7.95 3.23
CA ALA A 15 -2.24 8.03 4.57
C ALA A 15 -3.69 8.55 4.49
N ASP A 16 -4.56 8.16 5.42
CA ASP A 16 -5.93 8.68 5.43
C ASP A 16 -5.95 10.15 5.83
N VAL A 17 -6.49 11.00 4.94
CA VAL A 17 -6.50 12.46 5.10
C VAL A 17 -7.59 12.97 6.04
N LEU A 18 -8.59 12.13 6.30
CA LEU A 18 -9.65 12.49 7.24
C LEU A 18 -9.17 12.43 8.69
N ASP A 19 -8.06 11.73 8.93
CA ASP A 19 -7.41 11.64 10.22
C ASP A 19 -6.21 12.63 10.27
N PRO A 20 -6.33 13.73 11.04
CA PRO A 20 -5.29 14.75 11.12
C PRO A 20 -4.02 14.22 11.81
N GLU A 21 -4.13 13.27 12.75
CA GLU A 21 -2.98 12.69 13.43
C GLU A 21 -2.16 11.84 12.47
N ILE A 22 -2.85 11.08 11.62
CA ILE A 22 -2.23 10.25 10.59
C ILE A 22 -1.62 11.10 9.47
N SER A 23 -2.28 12.19 9.11
CA SER A 23 -1.73 13.17 8.17
C SER A 23 -0.45 13.82 8.71
N ALA A 24 -0.45 14.24 9.97
CA ALA A 24 0.74 14.78 10.63
C ALA A 24 1.86 13.72 10.71
N THR A 25 1.50 12.48 11.05
CA THR A 25 2.43 11.33 11.10
C THR A 25 3.08 11.08 9.73
N ALA A 26 2.33 11.17 8.65
CA ALA A 26 2.85 11.03 7.29
C ALA A 26 3.92 12.10 6.96
N ILE A 27 3.68 13.35 7.37
CA ILE A 27 4.64 14.45 7.17
C ILE A 27 5.90 14.21 7.99
N VAL A 28 5.75 13.92 9.29
CA VAL A 28 6.89 13.64 10.18
C VAL A 28 7.71 12.47 9.65
N LEU A 29 7.05 11.39 9.22
CA LEU A 29 7.73 10.23 8.64
C LEU A 29 8.50 10.61 7.36
N SER A 30 7.91 11.45 6.50
CA SER A 30 8.59 11.93 5.28
C SER A 30 9.89 12.67 5.59
N GLU A 31 9.84 13.62 6.54
CA GLU A 31 11.00 14.41 6.97
C GLU A 31 12.09 13.52 7.61
N LEU A 32 11.70 12.53 8.42
CA LEU A 32 12.65 11.60 9.02
C LEU A 32 13.30 10.68 7.98
N ILE A 33 12.54 10.21 6.99
CA ILE A 33 13.09 9.44 5.87
C ILE A 33 14.05 10.31 5.04
N GLN A 34 13.71 11.59 4.81
CA GLN A 34 14.60 12.53 4.13
C GLN A 34 15.90 12.71 4.91
N GLY A 35 15.83 12.89 6.23
CA GLY A 35 17.02 12.98 7.08
C GLY A 35 17.91 11.73 7.01
N GLN A 36 17.30 10.55 6.94
CA GLN A 36 18.00 9.26 6.93
C GLN A 36 18.60 8.92 5.55
N THR A 37 17.89 9.21 4.47
CA THR A 37 18.22 8.72 3.11
C THR A 37 18.69 9.81 2.16
N GLY A 38 18.48 11.09 2.49
CA GLY A 38 18.67 12.23 1.59
C GLY A 38 17.59 12.34 0.50
N GLU A 39 16.60 11.44 0.47
CA GLU A 39 15.50 11.45 -0.48
C GLU A 39 14.20 11.77 0.24
N LEU A 40 13.46 12.76 -0.26
CA LEU A 40 12.17 13.16 0.30
C LEU A 40 11.03 12.38 -0.38
N PRO A 41 10.34 11.47 0.34
CA PRO A 41 9.14 10.82 -0.19
C PRO A 41 8.01 11.83 -0.41
N GLU A 42 7.25 11.67 -1.49
CA GLU A 42 6.06 12.49 -1.72
C GLU A 42 4.90 12.01 -0.83
N VAL A 43 4.33 12.90 -0.04
CA VAL A 43 3.13 12.59 0.75
C VAL A 43 1.89 12.83 -0.11
N ALA A 44 1.19 11.76 -0.45
CA ALA A 44 0.02 11.79 -1.32
C ALA A 44 -1.28 11.84 -0.49
N PHE A 45 -1.76 13.05 -0.23
CA PHE A 45 -3.06 13.32 0.42
C PHE A 45 -4.25 13.32 -0.55
N GLY A 46 -4.09 12.63 -1.67
CA GLY A 46 -5.08 12.63 -2.73
C GLY A 46 -4.60 11.79 -3.89
N ALA A 47 -5.54 11.21 -4.60
CA ALA A 47 -5.22 10.28 -5.67
C ALA A 47 -4.64 10.98 -6.91
N GLU A 48 -4.80 12.29 -7.00
CA GLU A 48 -4.19 13.18 -8.00
C GLU A 48 -2.71 13.47 -7.75
N ARG A 49 -2.22 13.22 -6.53
CA ARG A 49 -0.80 13.32 -6.15
C ARG A 49 -0.03 12.04 -6.48
N LEU A 50 -0.73 10.96 -6.79
CA LEU A 50 -0.10 9.67 -7.11
C LEU A 50 0.36 9.65 -8.57
N GLY A 51 1.68 9.76 -8.74
CA GLY A 51 2.36 9.54 -10.02
C GLY A 51 2.38 10.76 -10.93
N SER A 52 3.59 11.27 -11.20
CA SER A 52 3.83 12.03 -12.43
C SER A 52 3.95 11.06 -13.61
N ALA A 53 3.58 11.47 -14.83
CA ALA A 53 3.62 10.62 -16.03
C ALA A 53 5.00 10.02 -16.39
N GLN A 54 6.04 10.30 -15.60
CA GLN A 54 7.42 9.86 -15.83
C GLN A 54 7.79 8.60 -15.04
N GLU A 55 7.09 8.26 -13.95
CA GLU A 55 7.51 7.19 -13.05
C GLU A 55 6.83 5.85 -13.37
N ARG A 56 7.64 4.85 -13.72
CA ARG A 56 7.14 3.50 -14.06
C ARG A 56 7.11 2.54 -12.87
N GLU A 57 7.82 2.87 -11.80
CA GLU A 57 8.04 2.02 -10.62
C GLU A 57 7.97 2.91 -9.37
N ALA A 58 7.36 2.38 -8.30
CA ALA A 58 7.16 3.13 -7.07
C ALA A 58 7.27 2.22 -5.82
N VAL A 59 7.76 2.79 -4.73
CA VAL A 59 7.60 2.23 -3.37
C VAL A 59 6.51 3.03 -2.68
N LEU A 60 5.46 2.34 -2.24
CA LEU A 60 4.31 2.92 -1.55
C LEU A 60 4.40 2.60 -0.06
N ILE A 61 4.61 3.61 0.76
CA ILE A 61 4.54 3.51 2.22
C ILE A 61 3.09 3.78 2.60
N VAL A 62 2.39 2.78 3.15
CA VAL A 62 0.96 2.89 3.47
C VAL A 62 0.79 2.96 4.98
N ILE A 63 0.32 4.11 5.47
CA ILE A 63 0.05 4.32 6.90
C ILE A 63 -1.36 3.84 7.23
N LEU A 64 -1.44 2.88 8.16
CA LEU A 64 -2.64 2.24 8.64
C LEU A 64 -3.09 2.88 9.95
N SER A 65 -4.37 3.24 9.98
CA SER A 65 -5.07 3.81 11.13
C SER A 65 -6.38 3.08 11.35
N LYS A 66 -6.97 3.17 12.55
CA LYS A 66 -8.17 2.44 12.93
C LYS A 66 -9.32 2.53 11.92
N GLU A 67 -9.47 3.66 11.24
CA GLU A 67 -10.59 3.93 10.32
C GLU A 67 -10.22 3.87 8.84
N CYS A 68 -8.96 3.58 8.49
CA CYS A 68 -8.50 3.67 7.10
C CYS A 68 -9.23 2.69 6.17
N LEU A 69 -9.64 1.51 6.67
CA LEU A 69 -10.39 0.51 5.89
C LEU A 69 -11.85 0.88 5.64
N THR A 70 -12.36 1.88 6.34
CA THR A 70 -13.70 2.44 6.18
C THR A 70 -13.71 3.81 5.50
N SER A 71 -12.53 4.39 5.24
CA SER A 71 -12.39 5.66 4.51
C SER A 71 -12.47 5.45 3.01
N THR A 72 -13.46 6.08 2.38
CA THR A 72 -13.61 6.06 0.92
C THR A 72 -12.46 6.79 0.22
N LEU A 73 -11.92 7.85 0.82
CA LEU A 73 -10.77 8.57 0.28
C LEU A 73 -9.53 7.67 0.26
N PHE A 74 -9.26 6.98 1.37
CA PHE A 74 -8.15 6.03 1.47
C PHE A 74 -8.29 4.88 0.45
N ALA A 75 -9.48 4.27 0.36
CA ALA A 75 -9.75 3.22 -0.62
C ALA A 75 -9.53 3.69 -2.06
N GLY A 76 -10.05 4.89 -2.38
CA GLY A 76 -9.89 5.49 -3.70
C GLY A 76 -8.43 5.73 -4.07
N MET A 77 -7.61 6.20 -3.13
CA MET A 77 -6.17 6.36 -3.34
C MET A 77 -5.46 5.04 -3.60
N LEU A 78 -5.72 4.00 -2.81
CA LEU A 78 -5.12 2.68 -3.02
C LEU A 78 -5.50 2.09 -4.38
N ILE A 79 -6.77 2.23 -4.79
CA ILE A 79 -7.24 1.75 -6.09
C ILE A 79 -6.56 2.51 -7.23
N LYS A 80 -6.42 3.84 -7.12
CA LYS A 80 -5.70 4.62 -8.14
C LYS A 80 -4.22 4.28 -8.16
N ALA A 81 -3.57 4.11 -7.00
CA ALA A 81 -2.19 3.66 -6.91
C ALA A 81 -2.01 2.30 -7.60
N HIS A 82 -2.91 1.36 -7.31
CA HIS A 82 -2.91 0.03 -7.93
C HIS A 82 -3.16 0.09 -9.43
N ALA A 83 -4.05 0.96 -9.90
CA ALA A 83 -4.29 1.15 -11.34
C ALA A 83 -3.10 1.79 -12.05
N HIS A 84 -2.36 2.67 -11.36
CA HIS A 84 -1.18 3.35 -11.91
C HIS A 84 0.05 2.42 -11.94
N TRP A 85 0.23 1.59 -10.92
CA TRP A 85 1.37 0.65 -10.79
C TRP A 85 0.91 -0.80 -10.51
N PRO A 86 0.14 -1.43 -11.41
CA PRO A 86 -0.54 -2.72 -11.16
C PRO A 86 0.41 -3.91 -10.91
N SER A 87 1.71 -3.76 -11.19
CA SER A 87 2.72 -4.81 -11.00
C SER A 87 4.10 -4.26 -10.68
N ARG A 88 4.18 -2.97 -10.33
CA ARG A 88 5.45 -2.22 -10.20
C ARG A 88 5.45 -1.29 -8.98
N ALA A 89 4.48 -1.50 -8.09
CA ALA A 89 4.48 -0.91 -6.78
C ALA A 89 4.90 -1.97 -5.76
N ALA A 90 5.89 -1.64 -4.93
CA ALA A 90 6.18 -2.40 -3.73
C ALA A 90 5.59 -1.66 -2.53
N ILE A 91 4.82 -2.34 -1.69
CA ILE A 91 4.20 -1.73 -0.50
C ILE A 91 5.06 -1.95 0.74
N VAL A 92 5.15 -0.92 1.58
CA VAL A 92 5.65 -0.98 2.95
C VAL A 92 4.52 -0.49 3.87
N SER A 93 3.88 -1.41 4.58
CA SER A 93 2.79 -1.07 5.51
C SER A 93 3.34 -0.60 6.86
N VAL A 94 2.78 0.49 7.38
CA VAL A 94 3.16 1.11 8.66
C VAL A 94 1.90 1.30 9.50
N VAL A 95 1.85 0.74 10.71
CA VAL A 95 0.77 0.96 11.67
C VAL A 95 1.14 2.15 12.55
N ALA A 96 0.40 3.24 12.40
CA ALA A 96 0.60 4.45 13.21
C ALA A 96 -0.27 4.49 14.46
N ASP A 97 -1.41 3.78 14.44
CA ASP A 97 -2.35 3.72 15.55
C ASP A 97 -2.36 2.32 16.18
N LYS A 98 -2.15 2.26 17.50
CA LYS A 98 -2.23 1.01 18.29
C LYS A 98 -3.63 0.39 18.28
N GLY A 99 -4.66 1.18 17.96
CA GLY A 99 -6.04 0.75 17.78
C GLY A 99 -6.32 0.04 16.46
N PHE A 100 -5.35 -0.03 15.54
CA PHE A 100 -5.53 -0.75 14.28
C PHE A 100 -5.58 -2.26 14.51
N VAL A 101 -6.68 -2.89 14.07
CA VAL A 101 -6.86 -4.34 14.13
C VAL A 101 -6.84 -4.90 12.73
N PHE A 102 -5.91 -5.82 12.46
CA PHE A 102 -5.82 -6.51 11.18
C PHE A 102 -7.06 -7.41 10.99
N PRO A 103 -7.90 -7.15 9.98
CA PRO A 103 -9.05 -8.00 9.71
C PRO A 103 -8.59 -9.33 9.11
N ALA A 104 -9.38 -10.39 9.31
CA ALA A 104 -9.17 -11.64 8.59
C ALA A 104 -9.40 -11.42 7.09
N LYS A 105 -8.67 -12.16 6.24
CA LYS A 105 -8.81 -12.08 4.77
C LYS A 105 -10.26 -12.32 4.33
N GLU A 106 -10.95 -13.23 5.00
CA GLU A 106 -12.36 -13.55 4.75
C GLU A 106 -13.28 -12.36 5.05
N ASP A 107 -12.99 -11.58 6.11
CA ASP A 107 -13.76 -10.39 6.45
C ASP A 107 -13.54 -9.28 5.43
N VAL A 108 -12.30 -9.12 4.93
CA VAL A 108 -11.98 -8.19 3.85
C VAL A 108 -12.82 -8.52 2.62
N ILE A 109 -12.82 -9.78 2.18
CA ILE A 109 -13.50 -10.23 0.96
C ILE A 109 -15.03 -10.18 1.10
N ARG A 110 -15.58 -10.62 2.24
CA ARG A 110 -17.03 -10.83 2.40
C ARG A 110 -17.77 -9.60 2.91
N ARG A 111 -17.11 -8.71 3.66
CA ARG A 111 -17.76 -7.60 4.36
C ARG A 111 -17.20 -6.25 3.93
N ILE A 112 -15.89 -6.05 4.10
CA ILE A 112 -15.27 -4.74 3.94
C ILE A 112 -15.29 -4.32 2.46
N ALA A 113 -14.78 -5.15 1.56
CA ALA A 113 -14.65 -4.81 0.15
C ALA A 113 -16.00 -4.57 -0.57
N PRO A 114 -17.06 -5.37 -0.36
CA PRO A 114 -18.38 -5.07 -0.92
C PRO A 114 -18.97 -3.76 -0.40
N SER A 115 -18.86 -3.51 0.91
CA SER A 115 -19.34 -2.26 1.53
C SER A 115 -18.60 -1.05 0.97
N MET A 116 -17.27 -1.15 0.87
CA MET A 116 -16.43 -0.07 0.37
C MET A 116 -16.64 0.19 -1.13
N ALA A 117 -16.80 -0.86 -1.95
CA ALA A 117 -17.14 -0.70 -3.37
C ALA A 117 -18.46 0.05 -3.56
N GLN A 118 -19.47 -0.25 -2.72
CA GLN A 118 -20.74 0.48 -2.73
C GLN A 118 -20.56 1.94 -2.28
N ALA A 119 -19.79 2.19 -1.22
CA ALA A 119 -19.53 3.54 -0.73
C ALA A 119 -18.78 4.40 -1.77
N LEU A 120 -17.76 3.85 -2.44
CA LEU A 120 -17.04 4.51 -3.54
C LEU A 120 -17.95 4.89 -4.71
N LYS A 121 -18.92 4.02 -5.04
CA LYS A 121 -19.92 4.31 -6.07
C LYS A 121 -20.83 5.46 -5.67
N VAL A 122 -21.26 5.51 -4.40
CA VAL A 122 -22.19 6.53 -3.90
C VAL A 122 -21.49 7.88 -3.69
N GLU A 123 -20.33 7.89 -3.04
CA GLU A 123 -19.67 9.11 -2.57
C GLU A 123 -18.72 9.71 -3.60
N GLN A 124 -18.06 8.89 -4.41
CA GLN A 124 -17.04 9.34 -5.37
C GLN A 124 -17.45 9.10 -6.83
N SER A 125 -18.66 8.60 -7.07
CA SER A 125 -19.12 8.18 -8.41
C SER A 125 -18.15 7.20 -9.11
N MET A 126 -17.38 6.45 -8.33
CA MET A 126 -16.36 5.53 -8.84
C MET A 126 -16.91 4.10 -8.83
N GLU A 127 -17.21 3.56 -10.01
CA GLU A 127 -17.71 2.19 -10.12
C GLU A 127 -16.54 1.20 -10.14
N VAL A 128 -16.31 0.56 -8.99
CA VAL A 128 -15.23 -0.42 -8.82
C VAL A 128 -15.80 -1.77 -8.39
N PRO A 129 -15.42 -2.87 -9.04
CA PRO A 129 -15.81 -4.20 -8.58
C PRO A 129 -15.29 -4.49 -7.17
N PRO A 130 -16.08 -5.11 -6.27
CA PRO A 130 -15.63 -5.49 -4.93
C PRO A 130 -14.32 -6.29 -4.92
N LYS A 131 -14.09 -7.12 -5.94
CA LYS A 131 -12.86 -7.89 -6.09
C LYS A 131 -11.62 -6.99 -6.15
N VAL A 132 -11.67 -5.88 -6.90
CA VAL A 132 -10.53 -4.96 -7.03
C VAL A 132 -10.22 -4.29 -5.69
N VAL A 133 -11.25 -3.92 -4.94
CA VAL A 133 -11.09 -3.36 -3.58
C VAL A 133 -10.45 -4.39 -2.66
N ALA A 134 -10.95 -5.64 -2.69
CA ALA A 134 -10.40 -6.74 -1.89
C ALA A 134 -8.93 -7.01 -2.24
N ASP A 135 -8.57 -7.04 -3.52
CA ASP A 135 -7.20 -7.26 -3.98
C ASP A 135 -6.27 -6.15 -3.47
N CYS A 136 -6.70 -4.88 -3.52
CA CYS A 136 -5.93 -3.74 -3.01
C CYS A 136 -5.73 -3.81 -1.49
N TYR A 137 -6.78 -4.09 -0.72
CA TYR A 137 -6.67 -4.20 0.74
C TYR A 137 -5.86 -5.43 1.15
N CYS A 138 -6.04 -6.58 0.50
CA CYS A 138 -5.22 -7.76 0.77
C CYS A 138 -3.75 -7.49 0.50
N ALA A 139 -3.41 -6.78 -0.58
CA ALA A 139 -2.02 -6.42 -0.89
C ALA A 139 -1.36 -5.59 0.23
N VAL A 140 -2.10 -4.66 0.84
CA VAL A 140 -1.60 -3.83 1.95
C VAL A 140 -1.51 -4.64 3.25
N LEU A 141 -2.52 -5.46 3.54
CA LEU A 141 -2.67 -6.16 4.82
C LEU A 141 -1.85 -7.45 4.92
N HIS A 142 -1.39 -8.01 3.80
CA HIS A 142 -0.62 -9.25 3.75
C HIS A 142 0.85 -9.07 4.13
N ILE A 143 1.34 -7.82 4.20
CA ILE A 143 2.72 -7.49 4.55
C ILE A 143 2.79 -7.22 6.06
N LEU A 144 3.79 -7.78 6.75
CA LEU A 144 4.04 -7.47 8.16
C LEU A 144 4.17 -5.96 8.30
N ALA A 145 3.27 -5.29 9.00
CA ALA A 145 3.39 -3.85 9.16
C ALA A 145 4.46 -3.48 10.20
N LEU A 146 5.18 -2.39 9.94
CA LEU A 146 6.04 -1.79 10.96
C LEU A 146 5.21 -0.89 11.87
N VAL A 147 5.50 -0.91 13.16
CA VAL A 147 4.92 0.07 14.08
C VAL A 147 5.70 1.37 13.94
N PHE A 148 4.99 2.49 13.92
CA PHE A 148 5.57 3.82 14.00
C PHE A 148 4.73 4.69 14.93
N SER A 149 5.34 5.36 15.90
CA SER A 149 4.60 6.31 16.73
C SER A 149 5.36 7.62 16.86
N SER A 150 4.78 8.68 16.31
CA SER A 150 5.35 10.04 16.27
C SER A 150 5.58 10.66 17.67
N HIS A 151 5.07 10.03 18.73
CA HIS A 151 5.21 10.48 20.12
C HIS A 151 6.41 9.85 20.86
N LEU A 152 7.16 8.95 20.22
CA LEU A 152 8.31 8.29 20.84
C LEU A 152 9.53 9.23 20.92
N SER A 153 10.50 8.87 21.76
CA SER A 153 11.78 9.59 21.82
C SER A 153 12.53 9.48 20.48
N MET A 154 13.30 10.52 20.14
CA MET A 154 14.02 10.61 18.86
C MET A 154 14.87 9.37 18.54
N ASP A 155 15.56 8.79 19.53
CA ASP A 155 16.39 7.60 19.31
C ASP A 155 15.58 6.37 18.86
N ILE A 156 14.36 6.23 19.40
CA ILE A 156 13.43 5.15 19.03
C ILE A 156 12.85 5.44 17.64
N LEU A 157 12.44 6.67 17.38
CA LEU A 157 11.95 7.10 16.06
C LEU A 157 12.98 6.83 14.96
N GLN A 158 14.25 7.17 15.19
CA GLN A 158 15.33 6.90 14.24
C GLN A 158 15.51 5.41 13.97
N THR A 159 15.36 4.57 15.01
CA THR A 159 15.43 3.12 14.87
C THR A 159 14.26 2.59 14.04
N GLU A 160 13.03 3.03 14.32
CA GLU A 160 11.83 2.67 13.55
C GLU A 160 11.96 3.11 12.08
N VAL A 161 12.39 4.35 11.85
CA VAL A 161 12.61 4.90 10.50
C VAL A 161 13.72 4.15 9.77
N ALA A 162 14.80 3.77 10.44
CA ALA A 162 15.86 2.96 9.82
C ALA A 162 15.32 1.59 9.35
N MET A 163 14.41 0.97 10.10
CA MET A 163 13.73 -0.26 9.67
C MET A 163 12.82 -0.03 8.47
N ILE A 164 12.06 1.08 8.46
CA ILE A 164 11.21 1.48 7.32
C ILE A 164 12.08 1.67 6.07
N CYS A 165 13.15 2.47 6.15
CA CYS A 165 14.08 2.71 5.05
C CYS A 165 14.70 1.41 4.53
N ARG A 166 15.13 0.49 5.42
CA ARG A 166 15.67 -0.81 5.02
C ARG A 166 14.66 -1.63 4.22
N ARG A 167 13.37 -1.62 4.62
CA ARG A 167 12.31 -2.31 3.86
C ARG A 167 12.05 -1.62 2.52
N MET A 168 12.08 -0.30 2.48
CA MET A 168 11.95 0.46 1.23
C MET A 168 13.08 0.15 0.25
N ASP A 169 14.32 0.05 0.72
CA ASP A 169 15.47 -0.27 -0.13
C ASP A 169 15.38 -1.69 -0.68
N LYS A 170 14.93 -2.66 0.14
CA LYS A 170 14.70 -4.04 -0.28
C LYS A 170 13.58 -4.11 -1.33
N ALA A 171 12.49 -3.39 -1.10
CA ALA A 171 11.38 -3.24 -2.04
C ALA A 171 11.83 -2.63 -3.37
N ALA A 172 12.61 -1.54 -3.32
CA ALA A 172 13.17 -0.89 -4.51
C ALA A 172 14.18 -1.76 -5.25
N ALA A 173 14.99 -2.56 -4.56
CA ALA A 173 15.88 -3.54 -5.18
C ALA A 173 15.07 -4.59 -5.94
N HIS A 174 14.04 -5.16 -5.33
CA HIS A 174 13.18 -6.15 -5.97
C HIS A 174 12.48 -5.60 -7.24
N LEU A 175 12.02 -4.35 -7.22
CA LEU A 175 11.45 -3.71 -8.41
C LEU A 175 12.46 -3.57 -9.55
N ARG A 176 13.74 -3.31 -9.24
CA ARG A 176 14.81 -3.25 -10.25
C ARG A 176 15.08 -4.62 -10.86
N ASP A 177 15.12 -5.66 -10.05
CA ASP A 177 15.36 -7.04 -10.51
C ASP A 177 14.25 -7.48 -11.49
N LEU A 178 12.98 -7.21 -11.15
CA LEU A 178 11.83 -7.45 -12.03
C LEU A 178 11.93 -6.69 -13.38
N HIS A 179 12.51 -5.49 -13.36
CA HIS A 179 12.69 -4.68 -14.57
C HIS A 179 13.72 -5.30 -15.52
N ASP A 180 14.82 -5.82 -14.98
CA ASP A 180 15.91 -6.37 -15.78
C ASP A 180 15.51 -7.69 -16.45
N ASP A 181 14.75 -8.56 -15.76
CA ASP A 181 14.23 -9.80 -16.35
C ASP A 181 13.33 -9.53 -17.57
N THR A 182 12.54 -8.45 -17.52
CA THR A 182 11.65 -8.06 -18.63
C THR A 182 12.45 -7.58 -19.85
N ARG A 183 13.66 -7.00 -19.66
CA ARG A 183 14.50 -6.50 -20.75
C ARG A 183 15.20 -7.62 -21.51
N VAL A 184 15.62 -8.69 -20.82
CA VAL A 184 16.32 -9.82 -21.45
C VAL A 184 15.37 -10.67 -22.29
N ALA A 185 14.06 -10.66 -21.99
CA ALA A 185 13.05 -11.47 -22.68
C ALA A 185 12.57 -10.92 -24.04
N LEU A 186 13.07 -9.77 -24.53
CA LEU A 186 12.73 -9.28 -25.87
C LEU A 186 13.60 -9.97 -26.92
N PRO A 187 13.05 -10.88 -27.76
CA PRO A 187 13.81 -11.52 -28.82
C PRO A 187 14.33 -10.44 -29.78
N ASP A 188 15.62 -10.53 -30.11
CA ASP A 188 16.30 -9.60 -31.03
C ASP A 188 15.41 -9.39 -32.28
N PRO A 189 14.96 -8.15 -32.58
CA PRO A 189 14.06 -7.89 -33.69
C PRO A 189 14.59 -8.41 -35.03
N LYS A 190 15.91 -8.61 -35.14
CA LYS A 190 16.54 -9.23 -36.32
C LYS A 190 16.18 -10.71 -36.51
N GLN A 191 15.98 -11.48 -35.43
CA GLN A 191 15.57 -12.88 -35.52
C GLN A 191 14.09 -13.04 -35.95
N LYS A 192 13.24 -12.05 -35.65
CA LYS A 192 11.82 -12.07 -36.00
C LYS A 192 11.58 -11.75 -37.49
N ILE A 193 12.41 -10.90 -38.09
CA ILE A 193 12.33 -10.56 -39.53
C ILE A 193 12.72 -11.77 -40.40
N GLN A 194 13.72 -12.57 -40.02
CA GLN A 194 14.09 -13.77 -40.77
C GLN A 194 13.01 -14.86 -40.75
N LYS A 195 12.28 -15.02 -39.64
CA LYS A 195 11.16 -15.98 -39.56
C LYS A 195 9.94 -15.54 -40.36
N LEU A 196 9.69 -14.23 -40.50
CA LEU A 196 8.55 -13.72 -41.30
C LEU A 196 8.86 -13.65 -42.80
N SER A 197 10.12 -13.47 -43.22
CA SER A 197 10.49 -13.53 -44.64
C SER A 197 10.35 -14.93 -45.26
N GLY A 198 10.29 -15.99 -44.44
CA GLY A 198 10.04 -17.36 -44.91
C GLY A 198 8.56 -17.70 -45.14
N LEU A 199 7.62 -16.93 -44.56
CA LEU A 199 6.19 -17.26 -44.59
C LEU A 199 5.40 -16.55 -45.71
N CYS A 200 5.98 -15.59 -46.43
CA CYS A 200 5.30 -14.85 -47.50
C CYS A 200 5.40 -15.46 -48.91
N ARG A 201 5.82 -16.73 -49.07
CA ARG A 201 5.99 -17.35 -50.40
C ARG A 201 4.90 -18.31 -50.87
N VAL A 202 3.81 -18.52 -50.12
CA VAL A 202 2.72 -19.41 -50.54
C VAL A 202 1.36 -18.78 -50.24
N ALA A 203 0.89 -17.89 -51.12
CA ALA A 203 -0.52 -17.56 -51.31
C ALA A 203 -0.70 -16.68 -52.54
N ALA A 204 -0.48 -17.27 -53.72
CA ALA A 204 -0.84 -16.67 -55.01
C ALA A 204 -1.78 -17.64 -55.75
N THR A 205 -3.01 -17.77 -55.26
CA THR A 205 -4.18 -18.24 -56.04
C THR A 205 -5.44 -17.65 -55.41
N GLY A 206 -6.14 -16.79 -56.15
CA GLY A 206 -7.38 -16.09 -55.73
C GLY A 206 -8.64 -16.96 -55.84
N PRO A 207 -9.77 -16.41 -56.32
CA PRO A 207 -10.63 -15.40 -55.67
C PRO A 207 -12.09 -15.89 -55.55
N GLN A 208 -12.91 -15.26 -54.70
CA GLN A 208 -14.32 -14.87 -54.92
C GLN A 208 -15.18 -14.86 -53.64
N GLU A 209 -16.00 -13.81 -53.57
CA GLU A 209 -17.41 -13.78 -53.16
C GLU A 209 -17.86 -13.59 -51.70
N LEU A 210 -19.01 -12.89 -51.64
CA LEU A 210 -19.93 -12.54 -50.55
C LEU A 210 -19.48 -11.44 -49.56
N ALA A 211 -20.09 -10.26 -49.49
CA ALA A 211 -21.50 -9.84 -49.33
C ALA A 211 -21.60 -9.03 -48.00
N LYS A 212 -21.85 -7.73 -48.10
CA LYS A 212 -23.11 -7.04 -47.70
C LYS A 212 -23.39 -6.93 -46.18
N HIS A 213 -23.76 -5.70 -45.80
CA HIS A 213 -24.46 -5.25 -44.58
C HIS A 213 -23.71 -5.28 -43.23
N ARG A 214 -23.41 -4.09 -42.69
CA ARG A 214 -24.20 -3.47 -41.61
C ARG A 214 -23.72 -2.06 -41.28
N MET A 215 -24.63 -1.09 -41.42
CA MET A 215 -24.59 0.17 -40.68
C MET A 215 -25.07 -0.10 -39.25
N GLY A 216 -24.39 0.48 -38.26
CA GLY A 216 -24.80 0.38 -36.86
C GLY A 216 -23.98 1.27 -35.93
N GLY A 217 -24.55 2.42 -35.59
CA GLY A 217 -24.45 3.17 -34.34
C GLY A 217 -23.12 3.18 -33.56
N MET A 218 -22.46 4.35 -33.57
CA MET A 218 -21.46 4.73 -32.57
C MET A 218 -22.16 4.95 -31.21
N ALA A 219 -21.96 4.04 -30.28
CA ALA A 219 -22.05 4.33 -28.85
C ALA A 219 -20.64 4.20 -28.28
N ALA A 220 -20.11 5.31 -27.75
CA ALA A 220 -18.81 5.35 -27.09
C ALA A 220 -18.90 4.57 -25.77
N ALA A 221 -18.47 3.31 -25.79
CA ALA A 221 -18.24 2.55 -24.57
C ALA A 221 -16.94 3.06 -23.93
N ALA A 222 -17.03 3.54 -22.69
CA ALA A 222 -15.86 3.82 -21.87
C ALA A 222 -15.04 2.52 -21.72
N PRO A 223 -13.70 2.57 -21.77
CA PRO A 223 -12.88 1.38 -21.63
C PRO A 223 -13.03 0.82 -20.21
N VAL A 224 -13.66 -0.36 -20.11
CA VAL A 224 -13.59 -1.20 -18.92
C VAL A 224 -12.13 -1.64 -18.78
N LEU A 225 -11.41 -1.04 -17.83
CA LEU A 225 -10.06 -1.44 -17.46
C LEU A 225 -10.12 -2.83 -16.84
N LEU A 226 -9.85 -3.86 -17.66
CA LEU A 226 -9.57 -5.22 -17.21
C LEU A 226 -8.19 -5.23 -16.54
N LEU A 227 -8.16 -4.89 -15.25
CA LEU A 227 -6.97 -5.03 -14.39
C LEU A 227 -6.69 -6.52 -14.17
N ARG A 228 -5.49 -6.97 -14.55
CA ARG A 228 -4.96 -8.30 -14.21
C ARG A 228 -4.35 -8.25 -12.80
N SER A 229 -4.97 -8.93 -11.83
CA SER A 229 -4.60 -8.87 -10.40
C SER A 229 -3.39 -9.73 -9.98
N GLY A 230 -2.44 -10.02 -10.88
CA GLY A 230 -1.51 -11.14 -10.70
C GLY A 230 -0.16 -10.86 -10.02
N ALA A 231 0.16 -9.61 -9.64
CA ALA A 231 1.56 -9.24 -9.38
C ALA A 231 1.94 -8.96 -7.92
N TRP A 232 0.99 -9.01 -6.98
CA TRP A 232 1.24 -8.61 -5.59
C TRP A 232 1.58 -9.78 -4.66
N GLU A 233 1.32 -11.01 -5.09
CA GLU A 233 1.45 -12.21 -4.25
C GLU A 233 2.90 -12.67 -4.06
N ASP A 234 3.85 -12.29 -4.93
CA ASP A 234 5.24 -12.79 -4.86
C ASP A 234 6.09 -12.15 -3.75
N LEU A 235 5.66 -11.01 -3.19
CA LEU A 235 6.46 -10.27 -2.19
C LEU A 235 6.41 -10.86 -0.77
N SER A 236 5.44 -11.73 -0.45
CA SER A 236 5.31 -12.27 0.91
C SER A 236 6.33 -13.33 1.31
N ASN A 237 7.08 -13.88 0.35
CA ASN A 237 8.09 -14.92 0.64
C ASN A 237 9.44 -14.34 1.11
N ILE A 238 9.57 -13.02 1.18
CA ILE A 238 10.85 -12.33 1.41
C ILE A 238 11.24 -12.24 2.91
N GLU A 239 10.34 -12.62 3.85
CA GLU A 239 10.55 -12.42 5.30
C GLU A 239 10.81 -13.70 6.13
N ALA A 240 10.83 -14.90 5.56
CA ALA A 240 11.06 -16.13 6.34
C ALA A 240 12.55 -16.42 6.69
N GLY A 241 13.48 -15.54 6.31
CA GLY A 241 14.93 -15.74 6.50
C GLY A 241 15.53 -14.86 7.60
N ASN A 242 15.20 -15.11 8.87
CA ASN A 242 15.97 -14.59 9.99
C ASN A 242 16.34 -15.75 10.92
N SER A 243 17.53 -16.31 10.69
CA SER A 243 18.21 -17.18 11.63
C SER A 243 18.47 -16.40 12.92
N SER A 244 17.92 -16.88 14.04
CA SER A 244 18.27 -16.38 15.37
C SER A 244 19.78 -16.56 15.62
N PRO A 245 20.53 -15.51 16.01
CA PRO A 245 21.81 -15.71 16.67
C PRO A 245 21.54 -16.26 18.09
N GLY A 246 22.40 -17.19 18.50
CA GLY A 246 22.22 -18.07 19.65
C GLY A 246 21.92 -17.36 20.96
N ALA A 247 21.02 -17.98 21.72
CA ALA A 247 20.88 -17.74 23.15
C ALA A 247 22.16 -18.22 23.84
N GLU A 248 23.00 -17.28 24.25
CA GLU A 248 24.04 -17.57 25.22
C GLU A 248 23.43 -17.56 26.63
N ASP A 249 23.78 -18.64 27.31
CA ASP A 249 23.43 -19.10 28.64
C ASP A 249 23.87 -18.07 29.69
N LEU A 250 22.92 -17.42 30.36
CA LEU A 250 23.14 -16.62 31.56
C LEU A 250 22.44 -17.30 32.73
N SER A 251 23.08 -18.36 33.20
CA SER A 251 22.90 -18.92 34.53
C SER A 251 23.54 -18.01 35.57
N ASP A 252 22.92 -18.00 36.75
CA ASP A 252 23.48 -17.61 38.05
C ASP A 252 23.63 -16.12 38.37
N MET A 253 22.60 -15.55 39.01
CA MET A 253 22.81 -14.80 40.25
C MET A 253 21.53 -14.80 41.11
N GLU A 254 21.47 -15.77 42.02
CA GLU A 254 20.66 -15.69 43.24
C GLU A 254 21.24 -14.64 44.19
N GLY A 255 20.35 -13.96 44.92
CA GLY A 255 20.68 -13.41 46.24
C GLY A 255 20.25 -11.97 46.48
N GLY A 256 19.18 -11.78 47.26
CA GLY A 256 18.88 -10.47 47.83
C GLY A 256 17.46 -10.27 48.33
N ASN A 257 17.09 -11.01 49.36
CA ASN A 257 15.84 -10.87 50.10
C ASN A 257 15.88 -9.65 51.04
N LEU A 258 14.69 -9.17 51.44
CA LEU A 258 14.34 -8.33 52.60
C LEU A 258 14.47 -6.79 52.48
N HIS A 259 13.33 -6.10 52.39
CA HIS A 259 12.82 -5.33 53.53
C HIS A 259 11.35 -4.93 53.38
N ASP A 260 10.54 -5.40 54.32
CA ASP A 260 9.28 -4.78 54.75
C ASP A 260 9.50 -3.33 55.19
N LYS A 261 8.54 -2.45 54.87
CA LYS A 261 7.91 -1.55 55.87
C LYS A 261 6.81 -0.65 55.28
N GLU A 262 5.66 -0.73 55.96
CA GLU A 262 4.77 0.34 56.41
C GLU A 262 4.14 1.27 55.34
N ALA A 263 2.82 1.19 55.09
CA ALA A 263 1.70 1.64 55.92
C ALA A 263 1.35 3.14 55.75
N GLY A 264 0.05 3.38 55.53
CA GLY A 264 -0.59 4.70 55.50
C GLY A 264 -0.69 5.28 54.09
N ASN A 265 -1.76 5.94 53.68
CA ASN A 265 -2.88 6.50 54.42
C ASN A 265 -3.92 6.97 53.38
N SER A 266 -5.20 6.79 53.70
CA SER A 266 -6.37 7.63 53.39
C SER A 266 -6.34 8.55 52.16
N GLN A 267 -7.34 8.46 51.28
CA GLN A 267 -8.50 9.37 51.38
C GLN A 267 -9.62 9.04 50.39
N SER A 268 -10.81 8.96 50.98
CA SER A 268 -12.14 9.02 50.40
C SER A 268 -12.37 10.30 49.57
N GLY A 269 -12.98 10.14 48.41
CA GLY A 269 -13.58 11.21 47.62
C GLY A 269 -14.83 10.72 46.91
N ALA A 270 -15.92 10.56 47.68
CA ALA A 270 -17.26 10.39 47.15
C ALA A 270 -17.92 11.78 47.07
N GLY A 271 -18.43 12.12 45.90
CA GLY A 271 -19.25 13.30 45.60
C GLY A 271 -19.39 13.39 44.08
N ASP A 272 -20.53 13.64 43.47
CA ASP A 272 -21.89 13.91 43.92
C ASP A 272 -22.77 13.70 42.67
N PRO A 273 -23.98 13.11 42.74
CA PRO A 273 -24.90 13.06 41.61
C PRO A 273 -25.83 14.28 41.62
N SER A 274 -25.61 15.18 40.68
CA SER A 274 -26.51 16.31 40.34
C SER A 274 -26.75 16.25 38.83
N ASP A 275 -27.89 16.54 38.24
CA ASP A 275 -29.19 16.99 38.70
C ASP A 275 -30.16 16.72 37.53
N THR A 276 -31.41 16.58 37.89
CA THR A 276 -32.61 16.54 37.08
C THR A 276 -32.72 17.70 36.08
N GLY A 277 -33.28 17.41 34.90
CA GLY A 277 -33.46 18.40 33.83
C GLY A 277 -34.59 18.02 32.88
N ASP A 278 -35.78 17.84 33.45
CA ASP A 278 -37.05 17.66 32.75
C ASP A 278 -37.51 19.01 32.17
N LYS A 279 -37.62 19.15 30.84
CA LYS A 279 -38.36 20.24 30.18
C LYS A 279 -39.08 19.75 28.93
N SER A 280 -40.32 19.40 29.15
CA SER A 280 -41.45 19.54 28.23
C SER A 280 -41.60 20.96 27.68
N ASN A 281 -42.25 21.05 26.50
CA ASN A 281 -42.92 22.19 25.85
C ASN A 281 -42.18 22.87 24.68
N LEU A 282 -42.41 22.39 23.45
CA LEU A 282 -43.36 22.97 22.46
C LEU A 282 -43.35 22.15 21.17
#